data_AF-A0A914VXN7-F1
#
_entry.id   AF-A0A914VXN7-F1
#
_cell.length_a   1.000
_cell.length_b   1.000
_cell.length_c   1.000
_cell.angle_alpha   90.00
_cell.angle_beta   90.00
_cell.angle_gamma   90.00
#
_symmetry.space_group_name_H-M   'P 1'
#
loop_
_entity.id
_entity.type
_entity.pdbx_description
1 polymer ?
#
loop_
_entity_poly.entity_id
_entity_poly.type
_entity_poly.pdbx_seq_one_letter_code
_entity_poly.pdbx_strand_id
1 'polypeptide(L)'
;MLPYVFIVFVLSCAYLPEFVFSQIVPVTNDCPHPAGVLRATSSRQLLLTPGFVNGQYPPNLDCSWILKAQNQRSKVELTVFISRIEDRLFTDCDDFIEVLDGEQSGAPVAARWCGSTHPFSITSSTDSLYVRFKTDANFELRGANMSFVDYEPPQCPQGWLFAATGDSCYKLWSPRQRVTWVEAQRLCMYDRSNLLTVSSADEYRSVIGMYSVLADEPWIGYSDAQFEGTFASVNPTDPVWPPNFPTFGNSHEGKDCVYLNLKVREGVGYAVDDCRAQRSFICKKRK
;
A
#
# COMPACT_ATOMS: atom_id res chain seq x y z
N MET A 1 40.74 -41.33 -57.18
CA MET A 1 40.76 -40.03 -56.47
C MET A 1 39.49 -39.29 -56.88
N LEU A 2 38.48 -39.32 -56.01
CA LEU A 2 37.17 -38.70 -56.21
C LEU A 2 37.17 -37.30 -55.55
N PRO A 3 36.49 -36.28 -56.13
CA PRO A 3 36.52 -34.92 -55.61
C PRO A 3 35.58 -34.76 -54.41
N TYR A 4 36.06 -34.05 -53.38
CA TYR A 4 35.27 -33.60 -52.23
C TYR A 4 34.26 -32.53 -52.67
N VAL A 5 32.97 -32.78 -52.47
CA VAL A 5 31.89 -31.81 -52.65
C VAL A 5 31.68 -31.09 -51.31
N PHE A 6 31.88 -29.78 -51.30
CA PHE A 6 31.51 -28.90 -50.17
C PHE A 6 29.99 -28.72 -50.16
N ILE A 7 29.31 -29.24 -49.14
CA ILE A 7 27.90 -28.93 -48.86
C ILE A 7 27.88 -27.64 -48.02
N VAL A 8 27.47 -26.54 -48.64
CA VAL A 8 27.15 -25.29 -47.95
C VAL A 8 25.74 -25.43 -47.37
N PHE A 9 25.63 -25.56 -46.04
CA PHE A 9 24.34 -25.39 -45.36
C PHE A 9 23.98 -23.91 -45.32
N VAL A 10 23.11 -23.48 -46.23
CA VAL A 10 22.38 -22.21 -46.09
C VAL A 10 21.34 -22.42 -45.00
N LEU A 11 21.65 -21.99 -43.78
CA LEU A 11 20.65 -21.88 -42.71
C LEU A 11 19.71 -20.73 -43.07
N SER A 12 18.61 -21.11 -43.70
CA SER A 12 17.41 -20.30 -43.92
C SER A 12 16.93 -19.73 -42.58
N CYS A 13 17.05 -18.41 -42.41
CA CYS A 13 16.38 -17.66 -41.35
C CYS A 13 14.90 -17.60 -41.70
N ALA A 14 14.10 -18.52 -41.17
CA ALA A 14 12.66 -18.55 -41.39
C ALA A 14 11.92 -18.62 -40.06
N TYR A 15 11.02 -17.66 -39.89
CA TYR A 15 9.93 -17.58 -38.92
C TYR A 15 10.29 -17.36 -37.45
N LEU A 16 10.47 -16.08 -37.08
CA LEU A 16 9.90 -15.60 -35.82
C LEU A 16 8.47 -15.14 -36.13
N PRO A 17 7.43 -15.70 -35.50
CA PRO A 17 6.11 -15.10 -35.58
C PRO A 17 6.17 -13.77 -34.82
N GLU A 18 5.87 -12.68 -35.52
CA GLU A 18 5.56 -11.38 -34.94
C GLU A 18 4.38 -11.53 -33.97
N PHE A 19 4.66 -11.82 -32.71
CA PHE A 19 3.72 -11.59 -31.62
C PHE A 19 3.73 -10.09 -31.29
N VAL A 20 3.23 -9.28 -32.22
CA VAL A 20 2.77 -7.93 -31.91
C VAL A 20 1.38 -8.10 -31.29
N PHE A 21 1.32 -8.42 -30.00
CA PHE A 21 0.14 -8.04 -29.23
C PHE A 21 0.16 -6.52 -29.16
N SER A 22 -0.51 -5.84 -30.09
CA SER A 22 -1.00 -4.50 -29.80
C SER A 22 -2.02 -4.67 -28.68
N GLN A 23 -1.58 -4.60 -27.43
CA GLN A 23 -2.52 -4.42 -26.33
C GLN A 23 -3.20 -3.07 -26.59
N ILE A 24 -4.43 -3.12 -27.11
CA ILE A 24 -5.27 -1.94 -27.22
C ILE A 24 -5.56 -1.53 -25.78
N VAL A 25 -4.86 -0.49 -25.30
CA VAL A 25 -5.11 0.10 -24.00
C VAL A 25 -6.51 0.71 -24.04
N PRO A 26 -7.48 0.25 -23.21
CA PRO A 26 -8.82 0.83 -23.24
C PRO A 26 -8.75 2.32 -22.90
N VAL A 27 -9.43 3.15 -23.70
CA VAL A 27 -9.44 4.61 -23.53
C VAL A 27 -10.86 5.06 -23.19
N THR A 28 -10.99 5.83 -22.11
CA THR A 28 -12.21 6.52 -21.73
C THR A 28 -12.01 8.03 -21.86
N ASN A 29 -12.93 8.71 -22.52
CA ASN A 29 -12.89 10.16 -22.78
C ASN A 29 -14.28 10.83 -22.82
N ASP A 30 -15.30 10.13 -22.30
CA ASP A 30 -16.66 10.63 -22.15
C ASP A 30 -16.77 11.62 -20.98
N CYS A 31 -17.86 12.38 -20.89
CA CYS A 31 -18.15 13.25 -19.75
C CYS A 31 -19.44 12.79 -19.04
N PRO A 32 -19.37 11.74 -18.21
CA PRO A 32 -20.56 11.24 -17.53
C PRO A 32 -20.99 12.17 -16.39
N HIS A 33 -22.29 12.50 -16.38
CA HIS A 33 -22.98 13.17 -15.28
C HIS A 33 -24.42 12.63 -15.19
N PRO A 34 -24.81 11.88 -14.14
CA PRO A 34 -24.05 11.56 -12.92
C PRO A 34 -22.84 10.65 -13.17
N ALA A 35 -22.06 10.41 -12.12
CA ALA A 35 -20.75 9.77 -12.25
C ALA A 35 -20.80 8.36 -12.88
N GLY A 36 -19.96 8.13 -13.89
CA GLY A 36 -19.83 6.83 -14.57
C GLY A 36 -18.88 5.90 -13.82
N VAL A 37 -19.24 4.62 -13.68
CA VAL A 37 -18.38 3.63 -13.00
C VAL A 37 -17.43 2.96 -14.00
N LEU A 38 -16.13 3.09 -13.76
CA LEU A 38 -15.07 2.43 -14.51
C LEU A 38 -14.41 1.37 -13.62
N ARG A 39 -14.52 0.10 -14.03
CA ARG A 39 -13.86 -1.01 -13.31
C ARG A 39 -12.41 -1.12 -13.76
N ALA A 40 -11.49 -0.93 -12.82
CA ALA A 40 -10.06 -1.05 -13.02
C ALA A 40 -9.67 -2.52 -13.24
N THR A 41 -8.70 -2.80 -14.11
CA THR A 41 -8.17 -4.16 -14.34
C THR A 41 -6.67 -4.20 -14.01
N SER A 42 -6.09 -5.41 -13.96
CA SER A 42 -4.64 -5.55 -13.81
C SER A 42 -3.84 -4.97 -14.99
N SER A 43 -4.51 -4.75 -16.13
CA SER A 43 -3.95 -4.02 -17.26
C SER A 43 -4.31 -2.53 -17.16
N ARG A 44 -3.35 -1.68 -17.56
CA ARG A 44 -3.56 -0.23 -17.60
C ARG A 44 -4.72 0.15 -18.51
N GLN A 45 -5.55 1.07 -18.05
CA GLN A 45 -6.62 1.73 -18.81
C GLN A 45 -6.39 3.24 -18.78
N LEU A 46 -6.63 3.93 -19.89
CA LEU A 46 -6.44 5.37 -20.01
C LEU A 46 -7.75 6.11 -19.71
N LEU A 47 -7.64 7.17 -18.91
CA LEU A 47 -8.69 8.14 -18.66
C LEU A 47 -8.20 9.49 -19.19
N LEU A 48 -8.83 9.97 -20.25
CA LEU A 48 -8.56 11.27 -20.85
C LEU A 48 -9.69 12.21 -20.48
N THR A 49 -9.38 13.47 -20.19
CA THR A 49 -10.43 14.49 -20.10
C THR A 49 -11.13 14.65 -21.46
N PRO A 50 -12.42 15.01 -21.49
CA PRO A 50 -13.13 15.29 -22.73
C PRO A 50 -12.37 16.31 -23.57
N GLY A 51 -12.26 16.05 -24.88
CA GLY A 51 -11.54 16.94 -25.81
C GLY A 51 -10.01 16.81 -25.82
N PHE A 52 -9.40 16.01 -24.95
CA PHE A 52 -7.93 15.82 -24.92
C PHE A 52 -7.34 15.41 -26.28
N VAL A 53 -7.99 14.45 -26.95
CA VAL A 53 -7.57 13.95 -28.28
C VAL A 53 -7.69 15.05 -29.35
N ASN A 54 -8.69 15.92 -29.23
CA ASN A 54 -8.92 17.04 -30.15
C ASN A 54 -8.04 18.25 -29.84
N GLY A 55 -7.30 18.21 -28.72
CA GLY A 55 -6.35 19.23 -28.31
C GLY A 55 -6.92 20.32 -27.40
N GLN A 56 -8.22 20.31 -27.12
CA GLN A 56 -8.87 21.29 -26.24
C GLN A 56 -10.13 20.71 -25.57
N TYR A 57 -10.29 20.92 -24.25
CA TYR A 57 -11.53 20.54 -23.56
C TYR A 57 -12.66 21.54 -23.80
N PRO A 58 -13.94 21.12 -23.75
CA PRO A 58 -15.08 22.04 -23.76
C PRO A 58 -15.21 22.91 -22.48
N PRO A 59 -15.84 24.10 -22.58
CA PRO A 59 -16.21 24.90 -21.41
C PRO A 59 -17.38 24.27 -20.63
N ASN A 60 -17.54 24.71 -19.38
CA ASN A 60 -18.66 24.45 -18.47
C ASN A 60 -18.93 22.96 -18.23
N LEU A 61 -17.88 22.16 -18.12
CA LEU A 61 -17.96 20.73 -17.81
C LEU A 61 -18.06 20.48 -16.31
N ASP A 62 -18.76 19.39 -15.97
CA ASP A 62 -18.77 18.82 -14.62
C ASP A 62 -18.84 17.28 -14.72
N CYS A 63 -17.76 16.70 -15.24
CA CYS A 63 -17.66 15.27 -15.49
C CYS A 63 -17.22 14.55 -14.21
N SER A 64 -17.71 13.34 -13.99
CA SER A 64 -17.27 12.55 -12.83
C SER A 64 -17.18 11.07 -13.13
N TRP A 65 -16.11 10.43 -12.65
CA TRP A 65 -15.90 8.98 -12.81
C TRP A 65 -15.63 8.34 -11.45
N ILE A 66 -16.20 7.16 -11.23
CA ILE A 66 -15.86 6.31 -10.10
C ILE A 66 -14.94 5.22 -10.63
N LEU A 67 -13.66 5.30 -10.28
CA LEU A 67 -12.70 4.25 -10.55
C LEU A 67 -12.83 3.21 -9.44
N LYS A 68 -13.21 1.98 -9.79
CA LYS A 68 -13.49 0.92 -8.82
C LYS A 68 -12.61 -0.30 -9.07
N ALA A 69 -11.93 -0.75 -8.03
CA ALA A 69 -11.11 -1.95 -8.04
C ALA A 69 -11.96 -3.21 -8.32
N GLN A 70 -11.32 -4.32 -8.70
CA GLN A 70 -12.06 -5.57 -8.96
C GLN A 70 -12.65 -6.16 -7.67
N ASN A 71 -11.94 -6.01 -6.55
CA ASN A 71 -12.28 -6.58 -5.26
C ASN A 71 -12.05 -5.55 -4.14
N GLN A 72 -12.77 -5.68 -3.03
CA GLN A 72 -12.63 -4.81 -1.84
C GLN A 72 -11.24 -4.83 -1.18
N ARG A 73 -10.38 -5.79 -1.56
CA ARG A 73 -9.00 -5.92 -1.08
C ARG A 73 -7.97 -5.26 -2.01
N SER A 74 -8.35 -5.06 -3.26
CA SER A 74 -7.54 -4.35 -4.24
C SER A 74 -7.74 -2.85 -4.05
N LYS A 75 -6.77 -2.08 -4.51
CA LYS A 75 -6.81 -0.63 -4.54
C LYS A 75 -6.82 -0.16 -5.99
N VAL A 76 -7.20 1.09 -6.21
CA VAL A 76 -7.02 1.76 -7.49
C VAL A 76 -5.79 2.62 -7.41
N GLU A 77 -4.88 2.46 -8.37
CA GLU A 77 -3.78 3.41 -8.58
C GLU A 77 -4.07 4.24 -9.83
N LEU A 78 -4.18 5.56 -9.65
CA LEU A 78 -4.32 6.56 -10.71
C LEU A 78 -2.96 7.23 -10.94
N THR A 79 -2.45 7.16 -12.16
CA THR A 79 -1.22 7.84 -12.60
C THR A 79 -1.58 9.01 -13.50
N VAL A 80 -0.99 10.18 -13.28
CA VAL A 80 -1.18 11.37 -14.14
C VAL A 80 0.07 11.58 -14.99
N PHE A 81 -0.07 11.52 -16.31
CA PHE A 81 1.06 11.67 -17.24
C PHE A 81 1.21 13.10 -17.76
N ILE A 82 0.08 13.74 -18.05
CA ILE A 82 0.02 15.09 -18.63
C ILE A 82 -1.12 15.83 -17.97
N SER A 83 -0.87 17.05 -17.53
CA SER A 83 -1.90 18.04 -17.20
C SER A 83 -1.61 19.34 -17.96
N ARG A 84 -2.58 19.79 -18.73
CA ARG A 84 -2.62 21.07 -19.44
C ARG A 84 -4.00 21.65 -19.20
N ILE A 85 -4.31 21.91 -17.94
CA ILE A 85 -5.52 22.60 -17.49
C ILE A 85 -5.12 24.06 -17.26
N GLU A 86 -6.07 24.98 -17.32
CA GLU A 86 -5.84 26.38 -16.97
C GLU A 86 -5.01 26.48 -15.67
N ASP A 87 -3.94 27.29 -15.68
CA ASP A 87 -3.20 27.60 -14.47
C ASP A 87 -4.01 28.58 -13.62
N ARG A 88 -3.99 28.42 -12.29
CA ARG A 88 -4.62 29.39 -11.40
C ARG A 88 -4.12 30.82 -11.68
N LEU A 89 -5.03 31.74 -11.97
CA LEU A 89 -4.71 33.17 -12.11
C LEU A 89 -4.68 33.87 -10.74
N PHE A 90 -5.48 33.39 -9.78
CA PHE A 90 -5.56 33.91 -8.40
C PHE A 90 -5.37 32.79 -7.36
N THR A 91 -6.19 32.78 -6.30
CA THR A 91 -6.10 31.80 -5.21
C THR A 91 -6.63 30.43 -5.61
N ASP A 92 -7.65 30.40 -6.46
CA ASP A 92 -8.41 29.21 -6.79
C ASP A 92 -8.19 28.78 -8.26
N CYS A 93 -8.41 27.50 -8.52
CA CYS A 93 -8.45 26.95 -9.86
C CYS A 93 -9.89 27.02 -10.37
N ASP A 94 -10.14 27.77 -11.44
CA ASP A 94 -11.43 27.83 -12.12
C ASP A 94 -11.72 26.51 -12.84
N ASP A 95 -10.73 26.02 -13.61
CA ASP A 95 -10.68 24.65 -14.14
C ASP A 95 -9.82 23.74 -13.26
N PHE A 96 -10.31 22.54 -12.94
CA PHE A 96 -9.54 21.62 -12.09
C PHE A 96 -9.92 20.14 -12.27
N ILE A 97 -8.97 19.27 -11.88
CA ILE A 97 -9.28 17.89 -11.52
C ILE A 97 -9.20 17.75 -9.99
N GLU A 98 -10.20 17.09 -9.43
CA GLU A 98 -10.28 16.72 -8.03
C GLU A 98 -10.46 15.20 -7.91
N VAL A 99 -9.66 14.59 -7.05
CA VAL A 99 -9.70 13.16 -6.76
C VAL A 99 -10.03 13.00 -5.29
N LEU A 100 -11.12 12.28 -5.01
CA LEU A 100 -11.58 11.97 -3.66
C LEU A 100 -11.40 10.47 -3.38
N ASP A 101 -10.97 10.15 -2.15
CA ASP A 101 -10.66 8.78 -1.72
C ASP A 101 -11.93 8.05 -1.25
N GLY A 102 -12.68 7.54 -2.21
CA GLY A 102 -13.93 6.82 -2.00
C GLY A 102 -14.84 6.83 -3.24
N GLU A 103 -16.06 6.33 -3.10
CA GLU A 103 -17.02 6.21 -4.22
C GLU A 103 -17.92 7.44 -4.43
N GLN A 104 -17.84 8.44 -3.54
CA GLN A 104 -18.82 9.54 -3.48
C GLN A 104 -18.13 10.90 -3.54
N SER A 105 -18.86 11.91 -4.02
CA SER A 105 -18.41 13.30 -4.10
C SER A 105 -18.18 13.97 -2.73
N GLY A 106 -18.59 13.33 -1.63
CA GLY A 106 -18.32 13.78 -0.26
C GLY A 106 -17.16 13.05 0.43
N ALA A 107 -16.43 12.19 -0.28
CA ALA A 107 -15.26 11.49 0.27
C ALA A 107 -14.10 12.47 0.57
N PRO A 108 -13.10 12.11 1.40
CA PRO A 108 -11.94 12.95 1.66
C PRO A 108 -11.18 13.28 0.37
N VAL A 109 -10.76 14.54 0.19
CA VAL A 109 -9.96 14.94 -0.97
C VAL A 109 -8.56 14.33 -0.88
N ALA A 110 -8.21 13.47 -1.84
CA ALA A 110 -6.88 12.89 -1.97
C ALA A 110 -5.92 13.86 -2.68
N ALA A 111 -6.40 14.50 -3.75
CA ALA A 111 -5.66 15.52 -4.47
C ALA A 111 -6.60 16.43 -5.26
N ARG A 112 -6.17 17.67 -5.48
CA ARG A 112 -6.80 18.60 -6.42
C ARG A 112 -5.72 19.42 -7.11
N TRP A 113 -5.85 19.61 -8.42
CA TRP A 113 -4.89 20.40 -9.18
C TRP A 113 -5.51 21.06 -10.41
N CYS A 114 -4.80 22.07 -10.90
CA CYS A 114 -4.98 22.72 -12.19
C CYS A 114 -3.58 22.99 -12.77
N GLY A 115 -3.51 23.57 -13.98
CA GLY A 115 -2.21 23.83 -14.57
C GLY A 115 -1.42 22.58 -14.97
N SER A 116 -0.10 22.75 -15.01
CA SER A 116 0.86 21.69 -15.36
C SER A 116 1.52 21.00 -14.15
N THR A 117 1.32 21.52 -12.93
CA THR A 117 1.84 20.90 -11.70
C THR A 117 0.78 19.97 -11.12
N HIS A 118 1.04 18.67 -11.11
CA HIS A 118 0.08 17.64 -10.73
C HIS A 118 0.76 16.52 -9.91
N PRO A 119 0.00 15.73 -9.12
CA PRO A 119 0.57 14.53 -8.48
C PRO A 119 1.05 13.54 -9.53
N PHE A 120 2.10 12.77 -9.20
CA PHE A 120 2.59 11.72 -10.09
C PHE A 120 1.64 10.51 -10.09
N SER A 121 1.28 10.04 -8.89
CA SER A 121 0.31 8.97 -8.69
C SER A 121 -0.51 9.20 -7.42
N ILE A 122 -1.70 8.60 -7.40
CA ILE A 122 -2.63 8.59 -6.28
C ILE A 122 -3.12 7.15 -6.13
N THR A 123 -2.99 6.58 -4.93
CA THR A 123 -3.50 5.24 -4.62
C THR A 123 -4.61 5.35 -3.60
N SER A 124 -5.76 4.71 -3.85
CA SER A 124 -6.88 4.71 -2.90
C SER A 124 -6.51 4.09 -1.55
N SER A 125 -7.15 4.55 -0.47
CA SER A 125 -7.08 3.85 0.82
C SER A 125 -7.99 2.62 0.85
N THR A 126 -9.11 2.67 0.11
CA THR A 126 -10.09 1.59 -0.06
C THR A 126 -10.09 1.05 -1.49
N ASP A 127 -11.22 0.56 -2.00
CA ASP A 127 -11.35 -0.05 -3.32
C ASP A 127 -11.76 0.94 -4.42
N SER A 128 -11.86 2.25 -4.13
CA SER A 128 -12.38 3.22 -5.09
C SER A 128 -11.77 4.62 -5.00
N LEU A 129 -11.74 5.31 -6.14
CA LEU A 129 -11.48 6.76 -6.25
C LEU A 129 -12.63 7.44 -7.02
N TYR A 130 -13.03 8.62 -6.56
CA TYR A 130 -13.95 9.50 -7.29
C TYR A 130 -13.12 10.59 -7.97
N VAL A 131 -13.17 10.68 -9.29
CA VAL A 131 -12.45 11.68 -10.09
C VAL A 131 -13.46 12.64 -10.67
N ARG A 132 -13.27 13.95 -10.45
CA ARG A 132 -14.10 15.02 -10.99
C ARG A 132 -13.25 15.94 -11.85
N PHE A 133 -13.71 16.22 -13.07
CA PHE A 133 -13.14 17.26 -13.92
C PHE A 133 -14.18 18.34 -14.13
N LYS A 134 -13.86 19.55 -13.66
CA LYS A 134 -14.76 20.70 -13.71
C LYS A 134 -14.09 21.84 -14.46
N THR A 135 -14.84 22.49 -15.34
CA THR A 135 -14.37 23.67 -16.09
C THR A 135 -15.35 24.83 -16.03
N ASP A 136 -14.84 26.05 -16.18
CA ASP A 136 -15.61 27.29 -16.29
C ASP A 136 -15.87 27.64 -17.78
N ALA A 137 -16.21 28.89 -18.08
CA ALA A 137 -16.52 29.33 -19.44
C ALA A 137 -15.32 29.82 -20.26
N ASN A 138 -14.08 29.78 -19.73
CA ASN A 138 -12.93 30.43 -20.32
C ASN A 138 -11.65 29.56 -20.29
N PHE A 139 -10.68 29.96 -21.12
CA PHE A 139 -9.29 29.47 -21.09
C PHE A 139 -9.10 27.95 -21.22
N GLU A 140 -9.83 27.33 -22.14
CA GLU A 140 -9.73 25.89 -22.31
C GLU A 140 -8.40 25.48 -22.95
N LEU A 141 -7.74 24.50 -22.36
CA LEU A 141 -6.48 23.92 -22.82
C LEU A 141 -6.66 22.44 -23.17
N ARG A 142 -5.56 21.70 -23.34
CA ARG A 142 -5.63 20.28 -23.78
C ARG A 142 -6.27 19.35 -22.73
N GLY A 143 -6.23 19.70 -21.45
CA GLY A 143 -6.74 18.86 -20.36
C GLY A 143 -5.71 17.84 -19.87
N ALA A 144 -6.16 16.68 -19.39
CA ALA A 144 -5.29 15.68 -18.76
C ALA A 144 -5.33 14.30 -19.42
N ASN A 145 -4.18 13.64 -19.38
CA ASN A 145 -4.00 12.23 -19.72
C ASN A 145 -3.58 11.47 -18.46
N MET A 146 -4.46 10.58 -18.01
CA MET A 146 -4.27 9.76 -16.83
C MET A 146 -4.44 8.29 -17.19
N SER A 147 -3.96 7.41 -16.31
CA SER A 147 -4.32 6.00 -16.37
C SER A 147 -4.66 5.46 -15.01
N PHE A 148 -5.46 4.41 -14.97
CA PHE A 148 -5.77 3.67 -13.76
C PHE A 148 -5.54 2.17 -13.95
N VAL A 149 -5.22 1.51 -12.85
CA VAL A 149 -5.05 0.05 -12.75
C VAL A 149 -5.66 -0.46 -11.44
N ASP A 150 -6.09 -1.71 -11.47
CA ASP A 150 -6.34 -2.50 -10.28
C ASP A 150 -4.97 -2.87 -9.69
N TYR A 151 -4.65 -2.25 -8.57
CA TYR A 151 -3.43 -2.49 -7.82
C TYR A 151 -3.76 -3.40 -6.65
N GLU A 152 -3.35 -4.67 -6.74
CA GLU A 152 -3.40 -5.57 -5.58
C GLU A 152 -2.11 -5.37 -4.77
N PRO A 153 -2.18 -4.82 -3.54
CA PRO A 153 -1.00 -4.66 -2.70
C PRO A 153 -0.34 -6.02 -2.49
N PRO A 154 1.01 -6.11 -2.43
CA PRO A 154 1.70 -7.37 -2.23
C PRO A 154 1.09 -8.14 -1.06
N GLN A 155 0.56 -9.33 -1.36
CA GLN A 155 0.01 -10.20 -0.33
C GLN A 155 1.14 -10.69 0.58
N CYS A 156 0.83 -10.87 1.85
CA CYS A 156 1.82 -11.43 2.77
C CYS A 156 2.21 -12.86 2.35
N PRO A 157 3.47 -13.27 2.60
CA PRO A 157 3.89 -14.64 2.30
C PRO A 157 2.98 -15.67 2.97
N GLN A 158 2.89 -16.87 2.41
CA GLN A 158 2.03 -17.93 2.96
C GLN A 158 2.27 -18.13 4.47
N GLY A 159 1.18 -18.13 5.25
CA GLY A 159 1.23 -18.29 6.70
C GLY A 159 1.49 -17.00 7.49
N TRP A 160 1.58 -15.84 6.81
CA TRP A 160 1.58 -14.52 7.44
C TRP A 160 0.20 -13.87 7.31
N LEU A 161 -0.30 -13.30 8.41
CA LEU A 161 -1.55 -12.58 8.48
C LEU A 161 -1.32 -11.08 8.23
N PHE A 162 -2.33 -10.34 7.79
CA PHE A 162 -2.26 -8.89 7.63
C PHE A 162 -3.56 -8.21 7.99
N ALA A 163 -3.47 -6.94 8.40
CA ALA A 163 -4.62 -6.07 8.52
C ALA A 163 -5.00 -5.56 7.12
N ALA A 164 -6.29 -5.49 6.80
CA ALA A 164 -6.79 -5.07 5.49
C ALA A 164 -6.27 -3.67 5.07
N THR A 165 -6.04 -2.79 6.05
CA THR A 165 -5.64 -1.39 5.86
C THR A 165 -4.17 -1.11 6.20
N GLY A 166 -3.36 -2.14 6.49
CA GLY A 166 -1.94 -1.96 6.90
C GLY A 166 -0.93 -2.50 5.90
N ASP A 167 0.29 -1.95 5.91
CA ASP A 167 1.41 -2.35 5.03
C ASP A 167 2.34 -3.39 5.67
N SER A 168 1.88 -4.10 6.69
CA SER A 168 2.67 -5.06 7.44
C SER A 168 2.00 -6.42 7.54
N CYS A 169 2.85 -7.44 7.57
CA CYS A 169 2.55 -8.84 7.72
C CYS A 169 3.00 -9.32 9.11
N TYR A 170 2.16 -10.14 9.75
CA TYR A 170 2.37 -10.65 11.09
C TYR A 170 2.36 -12.17 11.10
N LYS A 171 3.21 -12.77 11.91
CA LYS A 171 3.18 -14.22 12.12
C LYS A 171 3.50 -14.54 13.57
N LEU A 172 2.57 -15.24 14.22
CA LEU A 172 2.79 -15.83 15.54
C LEU A 172 3.45 -17.20 15.39
N TRP A 173 4.53 -17.40 16.14
CA TRP A 173 5.20 -18.68 16.28
C TRP A 173 4.78 -19.29 17.64
N SER A 174 3.95 -20.34 17.61
CA SER A 174 3.29 -20.95 18.79
C SER A 174 3.48 -22.48 18.84
N PRO A 175 2.98 -23.20 19.86
CA PRO A 175 3.44 -23.26 21.24
C PRO A 175 4.61 -24.26 21.43
N ARG A 176 5.07 -24.92 20.36
CA ARG A 176 6.20 -25.87 20.40
C ARG A 176 7.56 -25.19 20.28
N GLN A 177 7.59 -23.90 19.92
CA GLN A 177 8.81 -23.11 19.69
C GLN A 177 8.86 -21.93 20.66
N ARG A 178 8.89 -22.25 21.96
CA ARG A 178 9.17 -21.25 23.00
C ARG A 178 10.67 -21.02 23.06
N VAL A 179 11.08 -19.78 22.96
CA VAL A 179 12.49 -19.39 22.89
C VAL A 179 12.73 -18.13 23.70
N THR A 180 14.00 -17.86 24.00
CA THR A 180 14.41 -16.59 24.62
C THR A 180 14.14 -15.42 23.68
N TRP A 181 14.07 -14.20 24.22
CA TRP A 181 13.79 -13.02 23.39
C TRP A 181 14.83 -12.81 22.28
N VAL A 182 16.12 -13.06 22.59
CA VAL A 182 17.22 -12.92 21.63
C VAL A 182 17.10 -13.96 20.51
N GLU A 183 16.73 -15.19 20.85
CA GLU A 183 16.49 -16.25 19.86
C GLU A 183 15.28 -15.92 18.99
N ALA A 184 14.20 -15.41 19.58
CA ALA A 184 13.00 -14.98 18.85
C ALA A 184 13.34 -13.89 17.81
N GLN A 185 14.12 -12.88 18.20
CA GLN A 185 14.59 -11.84 17.29
C GLN A 185 15.44 -12.43 16.14
N ARG A 186 16.36 -13.36 16.44
CA ARG A 186 17.15 -14.05 15.40
C ARG A 186 16.26 -14.82 14.43
N LEU A 187 15.24 -15.53 14.92
CA LEU A 187 14.31 -16.30 14.09
C LEU A 187 13.47 -15.38 13.19
N CYS A 188 13.00 -14.24 13.69
CA CYS A 188 12.33 -13.25 12.84
C CYS A 188 13.29 -12.71 11.76
N MET A 189 14.54 -12.39 12.12
CA MET A 189 15.54 -11.91 11.16
C MET A 189 15.85 -12.93 10.05
N TYR A 190 15.89 -14.23 10.39
CA TYR A 190 16.06 -15.31 9.41
C TYR A 190 14.96 -15.29 8.34
N ASP A 191 13.71 -15.02 8.77
CA ASP A 191 12.56 -14.86 7.89
C ASP A 191 12.47 -13.47 7.24
N ARG A 192 13.55 -12.67 7.24
CA ARG A 192 13.59 -11.28 6.72
C ARG A 192 12.52 -10.39 7.36
N SER A 193 12.40 -10.47 8.68
CA SER A 193 11.45 -9.72 9.51
C SER A 193 12.11 -9.30 10.83
N ASN A 194 11.35 -8.64 11.71
CA ASN A 194 11.78 -8.36 13.08
C ASN A 194 10.71 -8.83 14.06
N LEU A 195 11.02 -8.90 15.36
CA LEU A 195 9.96 -8.97 16.37
C LEU A 195 9.00 -7.79 16.20
N LEU A 196 7.73 -8.04 16.51
CA LEU A 196 6.66 -7.07 16.37
C LEU A 196 6.95 -5.78 17.14
N THR A 197 7.06 -4.67 16.41
CA THR A 197 7.00 -3.30 16.92
C THR A 197 5.62 -2.73 16.55
N VAL A 198 4.97 -2.05 17.47
CA VAL A 198 3.61 -1.52 17.28
C VAL A 198 3.69 -0.01 17.15
N SER A 199 3.20 0.53 16.03
CA SER A 199 3.30 1.95 15.69
C SER A 199 2.00 2.71 15.80
N SER A 200 0.86 2.03 16.01
CA SER A 200 -0.44 2.68 16.16
C SER A 200 -1.44 1.85 16.97
N ALA A 201 -2.48 2.51 17.45
CA ALA A 201 -3.59 1.84 18.12
C ALA A 201 -4.34 0.86 17.19
N ASP A 202 -4.43 1.17 15.91
CA ASP A 202 -5.14 0.30 14.94
C ASP A 202 -4.33 -0.96 14.61
N GLU A 203 -3.01 -0.83 14.52
CA GLU A 203 -2.12 -1.99 14.44
C GLU A 203 -2.26 -2.88 15.69
N TYR A 204 -2.21 -2.27 16.87
CA TYR A 204 -2.39 -3.00 18.13
C TYR A 204 -3.70 -3.80 18.16
N ARG A 205 -4.84 -3.13 17.88
CA ARG A 205 -6.16 -3.77 17.86
C ARG A 205 -6.23 -4.90 16.83
N SER A 206 -5.60 -4.70 15.67
CA SER A 206 -5.56 -5.71 14.61
C SER A 206 -4.78 -6.95 15.06
N VAL A 207 -3.58 -6.79 15.62
CA VAL A 207 -2.76 -7.90 16.11
C VAL A 207 -3.47 -8.65 17.24
N ILE A 208 -4.03 -7.94 18.21
CA ILE A 208 -4.82 -8.55 19.29
C ILE A 208 -6.01 -9.31 18.72
N GLY A 209 -6.76 -8.72 17.79
CA GLY A 209 -7.89 -9.37 17.14
C GLY A 209 -7.52 -10.68 16.43
N MET A 210 -6.36 -10.73 15.76
CA MET A 210 -5.88 -11.92 15.06
C MET A 210 -5.52 -13.08 15.99
N TYR A 211 -4.97 -12.80 17.18
CA TYR A 211 -4.36 -13.82 18.04
C TYR A 211 -5.03 -14.01 19.41
N SER A 212 -6.01 -13.18 19.78
CA SER A 212 -6.67 -13.21 21.11
C SER A 212 -7.23 -14.57 21.52
N VAL A 213 -7.66 -15.41 20.57
CA VAL A 213 -8.22 -16.75 20.82
C VAL A 213 -7.17 -17.72 21.38
N LEU A 214 -5.88 -17.46 21.15
CA LEU A 214 -4.80 -18.37 21.53
C LEU A 214 -4.42 -18.27 23.01
N ALA A 215 -4.86 -17.21 23.71
CA ALA A 215 -4.57 -16.96 25.12
C ALA A 215 -3.06 -17.08 25.46
N ASP A 216 -2.21 -16.71 24.51
CA ASP A 216 -0.75 -16.83 24.55
C ASP A 216 -0.11 -15.50 25.00
N GLU A 217 1.17 -15.53 25.35
CA GLU A 217 1.92 -14.36 25.84
C GLU A 217 3.23 -14.16 25.08
N PRO A 218 3.17 -13.83 23.77
CA PRO A 218 4.34 -13.82 22.91
C PRO A 218 5.27 -12.62 23.15
N TRP A 219 6.57 -12.84 22.94
CA TRP A 219 7.56 -11.77 22.83
C TRP A 219 7.23 -10.80 21.69
N ILE A 220 7.50 -9.52 21.96
CA ILE A 220 7.45 -8.42 21.01
C ILE A 220 8.75 -7.62 21.06
N GLY A 221 8.96 -6.74 20.09
CA GLY A 221 10.24 -6.16 19.73
C GLY A 221 10.72 -5.01 20.62
N TYR A 222 10.50 -5.06 21.93
CA TYR A 222 11.00 -4.07 22.88
C TYR A 222 11.78 -4.75 24.01
N SER A 223 12.91 -4.15 24.39
CA SER A 223 13.72 -4.59 25.54
C SER A 223 14.55 -3.43 26.08
N ASP A 224 14.98 -3.50 27.34
CA ASP A 224 15.94 -2.56 27.93
C ASP A 224 17.38 -3.09 27.91
N ALA A 225 17.63 -4.13 27.10
CA ALA A 225 18.88 -4.87 27.04
C ALA A 225 20.15 -4.02 26.74
N GLN A 226 19.98 -2.80 26.24
CA GLN A 226 21.06 -1.83 26.01
C GLN A 226 21.27 -0.90 27.21
N PHE A 227 20.20 -0.46 27.85
CA PHE A 227 20.20 0.49 28.95
C PHE A 227 19.09 0.12 29.93
N GLU A 228 19.48 -0.42 31.08
CA GLU A 228 18.57 -0.86 32.15
C GLU A 228 17.51 0.21 32.46
N GLY A 229 16.23 -0.18 32.46
CA GLY A 229 15.10 0.72 32.71
C GLY A 229 14.72 1.63 31.52
N THR A 230 15.42 1.55 30.38
CA THR A 230 15.09 2.29 29.15
C THR A 230 14.81 1.32 28.00
N PHE A 231 13.52 1.10 27.72
CA PHE A 231 13.08 0.21 26.65
C PHE A 231 13.33 0.80 25.26
N ALA A 232 13.97 0.01 24.40
CA ALA A 232 14.24 0.34 23.01
C ALA A 232 13.59 -0.69 22.07
N SER A 233 13.16 -0.21 20.91
CA SER A 233 12.61 -1.02 19.82
C SER A 233 13.72 -1.72 19.02
N VAL A 234 13.47 -2.94 18.56
CA VAL A 234 14.33 -3.65 17.57
C VAL A 234 14.37 -2.93 16.22
N ASN A 235 13.40 -2.06 15.94
CA ASN A 235 13.41 -1.16 14.79
C ASN A 235 13.25 0.29 15.26
N PRO A 236 14.36 1.05 15.44
CA PRO A 236 14.32 2.40 15.97
C PRO A 236 13.71 3.43 15.00
N THR A 237 13.48 3.06 13.74
CA THR A 237 12.84 3.93 12.75
C THR A 237 11.32 3.87 12.78
N ASP A 238 10.75 2.84 13.41
CA ASP A 238 9.30 2.73 13.54
C ASP A 238 8.81 3.62 14.69
N PRO A 239 7.69 4.34 14.52
CA PRO A 239 7.02 5.01 15.62
C PRO A 239 6.68 4.01 16.74
N VAL A 240 6.82 4.43 17.99
CA VAL A 240 6.48 3.61 19.17
C VAL A 240 5.07 3.97 19.63
N TRP A 241 4.23 2.96 19.82
CA TRP A 241 2.91 3.10 20.41
C TRP A 241 2.76 2.22 21.67
N PRO A 242 2.09 2.71 22.73
CA PRO A 242 1.56 4.06 22.88
C PRO A 242 2.68 5.13 22.98
N PRO A 243 2.41 6.41 22.62
CA PRO A 243 3.42 7.48 22.71
C PRO A 243 4.00 7.63 24.12
N ASN A 244 3.17 7.42 25.14
CA ASN A 244 3.59 7.25 26.53
C ASN A 244 3.78 5.75 26.78
N PHE A 245 4.91 5.20 26.36
CA PHE A 245 5.19 3.78 26.53
C PHE A 245 5.14 3.41 28.03
N PRO A 246 4.52 2.26 28.41
CA PRO A 246 4.38 1.91 29.82
C PRO A 246 5.73 1.80 30.53
N THR A 247 5.80 2.34 31.74
CA THR A 247 6.92 2.11 32.65
C THR A 247 6.68 0.83 33.44
N PHE A 248 7.67 -0.06 33.45
CA PHE A 248 7.63 -1.28 34.25
C PHE A 248 8.47 -1.07 35.51
N GLY A 249 7.99 -1.54 36.67
CA GLY A 249 8.79 -1.48 37.90
C GLY A 249 9.94 -2.47 37.81
N ASN A 250 11.15 -2.07 38.23
CA ASN A 250 12.37 -2.89 38.22
C ASN A 250 12.24 -4.09 39.19
N SER A 251 11.48 -5.11 38.82
CA SER A 251 11.26 -6.30 39.67
C SER A 251 12.28 -7.41 39.43
N HIS A 252 13.12 -7.30 38.39
CA HIS A 252 14.11 -8.31 38.04
C HIS A 252 15.51 -7.70 38.02
N GLU A 253 16.47 -8.32 38.71
CA GLU A 253 17.88 -7.94 38.59
C GLU A 253 18.39 -8.41 37.21
N GLY A 254 18.22 -7.60 36.17
CA GLY A 254 18.73 -7.88 34.82
C GLY A 254 17.83 -7.38 33.68
N LYS A 255 18.25 -7.69 32.45
CA LYS A 255 17.59 -7.25 31.21
C LYS A 255 16.14 -7.73 31.13
N ASP A 256 15.22 -6.79 30.98
CA ASP A 256 13.79 -6.99 30.82
C ASP A 256 13.38 -6.89 29.34
N CYS A 257 12.56 -7.84 28.92
CA CYS A 257 12.04 -7.93 27.58
C CYS A 257 10.51 -7.86 27.60
N VAL A 258 9.91 -7.23 26.58
CA VAL A 258 8.47 -6.99 26.55
C VAL A 258 7.76 -8.13 25.82
N TYR A 259 6.70 -8.64 26.45
CA TYR A 259 5.74 -9.54 25.83
C TYR A 259 4.34 -8.92 25.80
N LEU A 260 3.50 -9.47 24.93
CA LEU A 260 2.12 -9.05 24.77
C LEU A 260 1.18 -10.05 25.45
N ASN A 261 0.43 -9.62 26.46
CA ASN A 261 -0.61 -10.43 27.08
C ASN A 261 -1.88 -10.40 26.22
N LEU A 262 -2.08 -11.42 25.39
CA LEU A 262 -3.23 -11.51 24.47
C LEU A 262 -4.58 -11.72 25.18
N LYS A 263 -4.59 -11.97 26.50
CA LYS A 263 -5.83 -12.13 27.29
C LYS A 263 -6.42 -10.79 27.74
N VAL A 264 -5.64 -9.71 27.70
CA VAL A 264 -6.09 -8.37 28.12
C VAL A 264 -7.14 -7.86 27.14
N ARG A 265 -8.34 -7.59 27.65
CA ARG A 265 -9.50 -7.12 26.84
C ARG A 265 -9.68 -5.61 26.86
N GLU A 266 -9.13 -4.93 27.86
CA GLU A 266 -9.20 -3.48 28.01
C GLU A 266 -7.80 -2.93 28.30
N GLY A 267 -7.44 -1.83 27.62
CA GLY A 267 -6.12 -1.20 27.76
C GLY A 267 -5.00 -1.85 26.94
N VAL A 268 -3.76 -1.53 27.31
CA VAL A 268 -2.53 -2.02 26.64
C VAL A 268 -1.99 -3.20 27.44
N GLY A 269 -1.90 -4.36 26.81
CA GLY A 269 -1.46 -5.62 27.42
C GLY A 269 0.06 -5.82 27.39
N TYR A 270 0.86 -4.76 27.41
CA TYR A 270 2.32 -4.91 27.50
C TYR A 270 2.73 -5.28 28.92
N ALA A 271 3.65 -6.23 29.03
CA ALA A 271 4.25 -6.67 30.28
C ALA A 271 5.70 -7.06 30.03
N VAL A 272 6.49 -7.15 31.11
CA VAL A 272 7.92 -7.49 31.05
C VAL A 272 8.18 -8.80 31.76
N ASP A 273 9.22 -9.48 31.30
CA ASP A 273 9.77 -10.69 31.90
C ASP A 273 11.26 -10.79 31.57
N ASP A 274 11.99 -11.62 32.31
CA ASP A 274 13.41 -11.85 32.09
C ASP A 274 13.64 -12.27 30.64
N CYS A 275 14.55 -11.61 29.92
CA CYS A 275 14.83 -11.91 28.51
C CYS A 275 15.23 -13.37 28.23
N ARG A 276 15.65 -14.12 29.27
CA ARG A 276 16.00 -15.56 29.23
C ARG A 276 14.77 -16.46 29.36
N ALA A 277 13.61 -15.93 29.74
CA ALA A 277 12.36 -16.69 29.77
C ALA A 277 11.99 -17.15 28.35
N GLN A 278 11.33 -18.30 28.27
CA GLN A 278 10.95 -18.91 26.99
C GLN A 278 9.47 -18.65 26.68
N ARG A 279 9.21 -17.92 25.60
CA ARG A 279 7.84 -17.57 25.16
C ARG A 279 7.69 -17.82 23.66
N SER A 280 6.45 -17.89 23.20
CA SER A 280 6.13 -17.70 21.78
C SER A 280 6.53 -16.29 21.35
N PHE A 281 6.44 -15.97 20.07
CA PHE A 281 6.83 -14.65 19.58
C PHE A 281 6.08 -14.27 18.31
N ILE A 282 5.88 -12.97 18.10
CA ILE A 282 5.27 -12.44 16.87
C ILE A 282 6.34 -11.72 16.06
N CYS A 283 6.47 -12.10 14.79
CA CYS A 283 7.29 -11.39 13.82
C CYS A 283 6.44 -10.42 12.99
N LYS A 284 7.05 -9.29 12.59
CA LYS A 284 6.51 -8.26 11.69
C LYS A 284 7.47 -8.00 10.52
N LYS A 285 6.94 -7.90 9.30
CA LYS A 285 7.65 -7.40 8.12
C LYS A 285 6.73 -6.50 7.30
N ARG A 286 7.31 -5.60 6.50
CA ARG A 286 6.53 -4.86 5.50
C ARG A 286 6.12 -5.78 4.35
N LYS A 287 4.98 -5.51 3.75
CA LYS A 287 4.50 -6.17 2.53
C LYS A 287 5.48 -5.97 1.38
#